data_AF-A0A7S3B2K5-F1
#
_entry.id   AF-A0A7S3B2K5-F1
#
_cell.length_a   1.000
_cell.length_b   1.000
_cell.length_c   1.000
_cell.angle_alpha   90.00
_cell.angle_beta   90.00
_cell.angle_gamma   90.00
#
_symmetry.space_group_name_H-M   'P 1'
#
loop_
_entity.id
_entity.type
_entity.pdbx_description
1 polymer ?
#
loop_
_entity_poly.entity_id
_entity_poly.type
_entity_poly.pdbx_seq_one_letter_code
_entity_poly.pdbx_strand_id
1 'polypeptide(L)'
;DYAKALRLFLQCGERAVDQAIEVVGRARSDMLTHQLIDFLMGESDGVPKDPNYIFRLYMALGNYPQAAKTAVIISRQEQELGNYRVAHQILFDTHKELTAQKIRVPQEMAHNLMLLHSYVLVKPLSKMGDHLSAARMLVRVARNISKFPMHVVPIVTSTVIECHRAGLRGMAFEYASMLMRPEYRSQLQDTYKRKLEAIVRKPGDKTDADEPETPSPYDPNARVPETVLECPSTRNPIPYCVATGRHIVLSDLTLCPSCSFPASFSAFTKLIESEGVCPMCSQEVPLAMVNRMEEADAKEWTAKLLKKPADESGKS
;
A
#
# COMPACT_ATOMS: atom_id res chain seq x y z
N ASP A 1 20.93 20.88 30.12
CA ASP A 1 19.54 20.70 30.59
C ASP A 1 18.54 20.46 29.47
N TYR A 2 18.36 19.19 29.09
CA TYR A 2 17.34 18.79 28.12
C TYR A 2 15.90 19.09 28.60
N ALA A 3 15.64 19.00 29.91
CA ALA A 3 14.32 19.30 30.48
C ALA A 3 13.93 20.79 30.35
N LYS A 4 14.90 21.70 30.52
CA LYS A 4 14.67 23.15 30.36
C LYS A 4 14.47 23.52 28.89
N ALA A 5 15.26 22.90 28.01
CA ALA A 5 15.11 23.06 26.57
C ALA A 5 13.73 22.60 26.09
N LEU A 6 13.26 21.42 26.52
CA LEU A 6 11.94 20.90 26.17
C LEU A 6 10.82 21.88 26.58
N ARG A 7 10.83 22.39 27.82
CA ARG A 7 9.81 23.36 28.26
C ARG A 7 9.77 24.62 27.40
N LEU A 8 10.94 25.13 27.00
CA LEU A 8 11.02 26.32 26.14
C LEU A 8 10.46 26.04 24.75
N PHE A 9 10.74 24.86 24.18
CA PHE A 9 10.18 24.46 22.88
C PHE A 9 8.67 24.24 22.96
N LEU A 10 8.15 23.63 24.03
CA LEU A 10 6.71 23.46 24.23
C LEU A 10 5.97 24.81 24.35
N GLN A 11 6.60 25.84 24.95
CA GLN A 11 6.05 27.20 25.00
C GLN A 11 5.94 27.86 23.63
N CYS A 12 6.77 27.46 22.66
CA CYS A 12 6.69 27.94 21.28
C CYS A 12 5.57 27.24 20.46
N GLY A 13 4.87 26.27 21.05
CA GLY A 13 3.80 25.52 20.40
C GLY A 13 4.28 24.65 19.23
N GLU A 14 3.42 24.45 18.23
CA GLU A 14 3.69 23.57 17.08
C GLU A 14 4.94 23.95 16.27
N ARG A 15 5.36 25.22 16.30
CA ARG A 15 6.50 25.72 15.53
C ARG A 15 7.84 25.11 15.93
N ALA A 16 7.96 24.58 17.15
CA ALA A 16 9.20 24.04 17.69
C ALA A 16 9.10 22.55 18.02
N VAL A 17 8.05 21.85 17.57
CA VAL A 17 7.84 20.43 17.89
C VAL A 17 8.95 19.56 17.31
N ASP A 18 9.44 19.85 16.11
CA ASP A 18 10.56 19.09 15.53
C ASP A 18 11.85 19.22 16.37
N GLN A 19 12.10 20.40 16.93
CA GLN A 19 13.24 20.64 17.84
C GLN A 19 13.02 19.95 19.19
N ALA A 20 11.78 19.93 19.70
CA ALA A 20 11.41 19.20 20.90
C ALA A 20 11.63 17.68 20.72
N ILE A 21 11.26 17.12 19.57
CA ILE A 21 11.49 15.72 19.22
C ILE A 21 12.98 15.41 19.20
N GLU A 22 13.81 16.27 18.60
CA GLU A 22 15.26 16.09 18.58
C GLU A 22 15.86 16.10 19.98
N VAL A 23 15.43 17.03 20.84
CA VAL A 23 15.86 17.11 22.25
C VAL A 23 15.49 15.83 23.00
N VAL A 24 14.26 15.34 22.87
CA VAL A 24 13.80 14.13 23.55
C VAL A 24 14.50 12.89 23.00
N GLY A 25 14.69 12.81 21.68
CA GLY A 25 15.43 11.73 21.01
C GLY A 25 16.89 11.65 21.46
N ARG A 26 17.55 12.79 21.69
CA ARG A 26 18.92 12.85 22.25
C ARG A 26 18.95 12.56 23.74
N ALA A 27 17.96 13.03 24.50
CA ALA A 27 17.91 12.85 25.95
C ALA A 27 17.55 11.41 26.37
N ARG A 28 16.79 10.68 25.54
CA ARG A 28 16.30 9.31 25.80
C ARG A 28 15.74 9.11 27.22
N SER A 29 15.02 10.10 27.72
CA SER A 29 14.43 10.09 29.05
C SER A 29 12.94 9.80 28.96
N ASP A 30 12.47 8.72 29.60
CA ASP A 30 11.06 8.33 29.60
C ASP A 30 10.14 9.45 30.10
N MET A 31 10.57 10.19 31.11
CA MET A 31 9.81 11.32 31.65
C MET A 31 9.62 12.44 30.61
N LEU A 32 10.67 12.77 29.84
CA LEU A 32 10.59 13.79 28.78
C LEU A 32 9.78 13.29 27.57
N THR A 33 9.87 12.00 27.28
CA THR A 33 9.07 11.33 26.25
C THR A 33 7.58 11.40 26.58
N HIS A 34 7.18 11.00 27.79
CA HIS A 34 5.80 11.11 28.24
C HIS A 34 5.30 12.55 28.19
N GLN A 35 6.09 13.50 28.70
CA GLN A 35 5.72 14.92 28.67
C GLN A 35 5.48 15.45 27.24
N LEU A 36 6.28 15.01 26.26
CA LEU A 36 6.07 15.39 24.86
C LEU A 36 4.87 14.66 24.25
N ILE A 37 4.63 13.39 24.58
CA ILE A 37 3.45 12.64 24.13
C ILE A 37 2.16 13.31 24.63
N ASP A 38 2.08 13.67 25.91
CA ASP A 38 0.91 14.32 26.51
C ASP A 38 0.61 15.66 25.81
N PHE A 39 1.66 16.40 25.43
CA PHE A 39 1.52 17.61 24.61
C PHE A 39 0.99 17.30 23.21
N LEU A 40 1.53 16.27 22.54
CA LEU A 40 1.11 15.89 21.20
C LEU A 40 -0.31 15.32 21.15
N MET A 41 -0.77 14.64 22.20
CA MET A 41 -2.14 14.14 22.31
C MET A 41 -3.15 15.21 22.74
N GLY A 42 -2.69 16.41 23.07
CA GLY A 42 -3.55 17.51 23.51
C GLY A 42 -4.04 17.39 24.94
N GLU A 43 -3.42 16.57 25.79
CA GLU A 43 -3.77 16.48 27.22
C GLU A 43 -3.39 17.77 27.97
N SER A 44 -2.41 18.52 27.44
CA SER A 44 -1.94 19.77 28.03
C SER A 44 -2.67 21.03 27.54
N ASP A 45 -3.14 21.07 26.29
CA ASP A 45 -3.74 22.25 25.66
C ASP A 45 -5.14 22.00 25.06
N GLY A 46 -5.68 20.79 25.22
CA GLY A 46 -7.00 20.37 24.74
C GLY A 46 -7.07 20.09 23.24
N VAL A 47 -5.97 20.23 22.49
CA VAL A 47 -5.95 20.10 21.02
C VAL A 47 -4.91 19.07 20.59
N PRO A 48 -5.33 17.87 20.17
CA PRO A 48 -4.43 16.88 19.59
C PRO A 48 -3.68 17.46 18.40
N LYS A 49 -2.36 17.25 18.39
CA LYS A 49 -1.46 17.70 17.32
C LYS A 49 -1.45 16.73 16.16
N ASP A 50 -0.82 17.15 15.06
CA ASP A 50 -0.64 16.29 13.90
C ASP A 50 0.06 14.97 14.33
N PRO A 51 -0.57 13.80 14.12
CA PRO A 51 0.01 12.53 14.51
C PRO A 51 1.33 12.19 13.79
N ASN A 52 1.69 12.90 12.70
CA ASN A 52 3.03 12.87 12.11
C ASN A 52 4.14 13.19 13.13
N TYR A 53 3.88 14.05 14.12
CA TYR A 53 4.85 14.36 15.17
C TYR A 53 5.09 13.18 16.12
N ILE A 54 4.03 12.45 16.48
CA ILE A 54 4.14 11.25 17.33
C ILE A 54 4.92 10.17 16.60
N PHE A 55 4.66 9.99 15.29
CA PHE A 55 5.45 9.10 14.45
C PHE A 55 6.93 9.47 14.47
N ARG A 56 7.28 10.73 14.16
CA ARG A 56 8.67 11.22 14.19
C ARG A 56 9.34 11.04 15.56
N LEU A 57 8.61 11.24 16.65
CA LEU A 57 9.09 11.01 18.00
C LEU A 57 9.47 9.55 18.24
N TYR A 58 8.58 8.60 17.92
CA TYR A 58 8.87 7.18 18.09
C TYR A 58 10.02 6.72 17.20
N MET A 59 10.16 7.28 16.00
CA MET A 59 11.31 7.04 15.14
C MET A 59 12.61 7.56 15.75
N ALA A 60 12.63 8.79 16.29
CA ALA A 60 13.80 9.37 16.94
C ALA A 60 14.24 8.60 18.20
N LEU A 61 13.27 7.99 18.90
CA LEU A 61 13.52 7.15 20.08
C LEU A 61 13.92 5.70 19.74
N GLY A 62 13.84 5.30 18.47
CA GLY A 62 14.02 3.89 18.07
C GLY A 62 12.88 2.97 18.54
N ASN A 63 11.73 3.51 18.92
CA ASN A 63 10.54 2.74 19.29
C ASN A 63 9.72 2.39 18.03
N TYR A 64 10.32 1.58 17.18
CA TYR A 64 9.77 1.19 15.89
C TYR A 64 8.41 0.46 15.97
N PRO A 65 8.13 -0.41 16.97
CA PRO A 65 6.81 -1.02 17.09
C PRO A 65 5.67 -0.02 17.29
N GLN A 66 5.90 1.03 18.08
CA GLN A 66 4.89 2.09 18.28
C GLN A 66 4.80 3.00 17.06
N ALA A 67 5.93 3.35 16.44
CA ALA A 67 5.95 4.11 15.19
C ALA A 67 5.12 3.40 14.10
N ALA A 68 5.25 2.07 13.98
CA ALA A 68 4.51 1.30 13.00
C ALA A 68 2.99 1.34 13.25
N LYS A 69 2.56 1.22 14.51
CA LYS A 69 1.13 1.35 14.88
C LYS A 69 0.60 2.75 14.59
N THR A 70 1.35 3.78 14.96
CA THR A 70 0.97 5.18 14.67
C THR A 70 0.86 5.42 13.17
N ALA A 71 1.80 4.92 12.36
CA ALA A 71 1.74 5.06 10.90
C ALA A 71 0.48 4.42 10.29
N VAL A 72 0.04 3.26 10.80
CA VAL A 72 -1.22 2.63 10.36
C VAL A 72 -2.43 3.50 10.72
N ILE A 73 -2.44 4.12 11.90
CA ILE A 73 -3.51 5.04 12.33
C ILE A 73 -3.56 6.28 11.42
N ILE A 74 -2.41 6.93 11.18
CA ILE A 74 -2.33 8.12 10.33
C ILE A 74 -2.78 7.78 8.91
N SER A 75 -2.27 6.68 8.34
CA SER A 75 -2.68 6.21 7.01
C SER A 75 -4.18 6.01 6.93
N ARG A 76 -4.80 5.43 7.96
CA ARG A 76 -6.25 5.20 8.00
C ARG A 76 -7.03 6.51 8.02
N GLN A 77 -6.60 7.50 8.80
CA GLN A 77 -7.22 8.83 8.83
C GLN A 77 -7.13 9.50 7.45
N GLU A 78 -5.96 9.47 6.80
CA GLU A 78 -5.79 10.00 5.44
C GLU A 78 -6.67 9.26 4.42
N GLN A 79 -6.87 7.94 4.57
CA GLN A 79 -7.82 7.18 3.74
C GLN A 79 -9.27 7.62 3.94
N GLU A 80 -9.67 7.88 5.17
CA GLU A 80 -11.02 8.36 5.51
C GLU A 80 -11.28 9.76 4.92
N LEU A 81 -10.23 10.60 4.82
CA LEU A 81 -10.27 11.90 4.15
C LEU A 81 -10.18 11.81 2.61
N GLY A 82 -9.88 10.63 2.05
CA GLY A 82 -9.73 10.43 0.61
C GLY A 82 -8.32 10.71 0.06
N ASN A 83 -7.34 10.98 0.93
CA ASN A 83 -5.94 11.27 0.59
C ASN A 83 -5.11 9.99 0.40
N TYR A 84 -5.54 9.10 -0.50
CA TYR A 84 -4.95 7.75 -0.65
C TYR A 84 -3.45 7.74 -1.01
N ARG A 85 -2.97 8.76 -1.74
CA ARG A 85 -1.54 8.88 -2.08
C ARG A 85 -0.69 9.24 -0.87
N VAL A 86 -1.20 10.09 0.02
CA VAL A 86 -0.50 10.46 1.25
C VAL A 86 -0.46 9.25 2.19
N ALA A 87 -1.60 8.57 2.36
CA ALA A 87 -1.68 7.33 3.11
C ALA A 87 -0.69 6.27 2.60
N HIS A 88 -0.61 6.10 1.27
CA HIS A 88 0.33 5.19 0.61
C HIS A 88 1.79 5.54 0.94
N GLN A 89 2.16 6.82 0.80
CA GLN A 89 3.51 7.31 1.08
C GLN A 89 3.92 7.08 2.54
N ILE A 90 3.04 7.37 3.51
CA ILE A 90 3.30 7.18 4.94
C ILE A 90 3.59 5.70 5.26
N LEU A 91 2.77 4.78 4.73
CA LEU A 91 2.99 3.35 4.93
C LEU A 91 4.26 2.87 4.22
N PHE A 92 4.56 3.38 3.03
CA PHE A 92 5.76 3.04 2.28
C PHE A 92 7.04 3.49 3.01
N ASP A 93 7.09 4.75 3.45
CA ASP A 93 8.25 5.29 4.16
C ASP A 93 8.50 4.54 5.46
N THR A 94 7.43 4.25 6.20
CA THR A 94 7.52 3.45 7.43
C THR A 94 7.98 2.02 7.13
N HIS A 95 7.44 1.38 6.08
CA HIS A 95 7.86 0.04 5.66
C HIS A 95 9.36 0.02 5.30
N LYS A 96 9.82 1.00 4.54
CA LYS A 96 11.23 1.13 4.12
C LYS A 96 12.13 1.27 5.33
N GLU A 97 11.79 2.13 6.27
CA GLU A 97 12.59 2.37 7.46
C GLU A 97 12.63 1.15 8.39
N LEU A 98 11.49 0.49 8.65
CA LEU A 98 11.47 -0.78 9.41
C LEU A 98 12.36 -1.84 8.77
N THR A 99 12.32 -1.94 7.44
CA THR A 99 13.15 -2.89 6.69
C THR A 99 14.64 -2.54 6.79
N ALA A 100 15.00 -1.26 6.72
CA ALA A 100 16.37 -0.78 6.88
C ALA A 100 16.95 -1.12 8.27
N GLN A 101 16.10 -1.04 9.29
CA GLN A 101 16.44 -1.41 10.68
C GLN A 101 16.34 -2.93 10.94
N LYS A 102 16.06 -3.74 9.91
CA LYS A 102 15.86 -5.20 9.99
C LYS A 102 14.73 -5.62 10.94
N ILE A 103 13.75 -4.75 11.13
CA ILE A 103 12.59 -4.98 11.98
C ILE A 103 11.46 -5.55 11.12
N ARG A 104 10.75 -6.53 11.69
CA ARG A 104 9.62 -7.14 11.01
C ARG A 104 8.50 -6.11 10.81
N VAL A 105 8.11 -5.92 9.56
CA VAL A 105 6.96 -5.10 9.21
C VAL A 105 5.66 -5.80 9.67
N PRO A 106 4.76 -5.09 10.38
CA PRO A 106 3.44 -5.64 10.73
C PRO A 106 2.64 -6.04 9.50
N GLN A 107 1.98 -7.20 9.56
CA GLN A 107 1.22 -7.74 8.42
C GLN A 107 0.08 -6.81 7.99
N GLU A 108 -0.59 -6.16 8.95
CA GLU A 108 -1.64 -5.18 8.68
C GLU A 108 -1.12 -3.99 7.86
N MET A 109 0.04 -3.46 8.22
CA MET A 109 0.70 -2.37 7.48
C MET A 109 1.02 -2.80 6.05
N ALA A 110 1.65 -3.96 5.87
CA ALA A 110 1.99 -4.49 4.54
C ALA A 110 0.74 -4.71 3.67
N HIS A 111 -0.34 -5.21 4.27
CA HIS A 111 -1.62 -5.41 3.59
C HIS A 111 -2.30 -4.09 3.21
N ASN A 112 -2.32 -3.09 4.10
CA ASN A 112 -2.88 -1.78 3.81
C ASN A 112 -2.06 -1.04 2.72
N LEU A 113 -0.73 -1.13 2.77
CA LEU A 113 0.15 -0.60 1.73
C LEU A 113 -0.15 -1.25 0.37
N MET A 114 -0.32 -2.57 0.33
CA MET A 114 -0.67 -3.32 -0.88
C MET A 114 -2.01 -2.88 -1.46
N LEU A 115 -3.04 -2.68 -0.63
CA LEU A 115 -4.35 -2.20 -1.07
C LEU A 115 -4.28 -0.79 -1.66
N LEU A 116 -3.58 0.13 -0.99
CA LEU A 116 -3.40 1.50 -1.47
C LEU A 116 -2.57 1.53 -2.75
N HIS A 117 -1.53 0.71 -2.83
CA HIS A 117 -0.72 0.60 -4.03
C HIS A 117 -1.53 0.06 -5.22
N SER A 118 -2.39 -0.93 -4.98
CA SER A 118 -3.31 -1.44 -6.00
C SER A 118 -4.20 -0.32 -6.58
N TYR A 119 -4.66 0.62 -5.75
CA TYR A 119 -5.40 1.80 -6.21
C TYR A 119 -4.52 2.78 -7.03
N VAL A 120 -3.31 3.07 -6.56
CA VAL A 120 -2.38 3.99 -7.25
C VAL A 120 -1.99 3.47 -8.64
N LEU A 121 -1.82 2.14 -8.78
CA LEU A 121 -1.44 1.49 -10.03
C LEU A 121 -2.48 1.57 -11.15
N VAL A 122 -3.75 1.76 -10.83
CA VAL A 122 -4.83 1.78 -11.83
C VAL A 122 -4.57 2.83 -12.91
N LYS A 123 -4.15 4.03 -12.51
CA LYS A 123 -3.94 5.14 -13.46
C LYS A 123 -2.81 4.85 -14.46
N PRO A 124 -1.58 4.45 -14.04
CA PRO A 124 -0.54 4.01 -14.97
C PRO A 124 -0.97 2.84 -15.87
N LEU A 125 -1.59 1.79 -15.30
CA LEU A 125 -2.01 0.60 -16.05
C LEU A 125 -3.03 0.93 -17.14
N SER A 126 -4.06 1.71 -16.81
CA SER A 126 -5.06 2.15 -17.80
C SER A 126 -4.45 3.05 -18.89
N LYS A 127 -3.44 3.87 -18.57
CA LYS A 127 -2.75 4.72 -19.56
C LYS A 127 -1.89 3.90 -20.53
N MET A 128 -1.29 2.81 -20.07
CA MET A 128 -0.57 1.85 -20.92
C MET A 128 -1.49 0.94 -21.74
N GLY A 129 -2.81 1.00 -21.53
CA GLY A 129 -3.79 0.14 -22.19
C GLY A 129 -3.90 -1.26 -21.58
N ASP A 130 -3.25 -1.53 -20.45
CA ASP A 130 -3.42 -2.79 -19.70
C ASP A 130 -4.68 -2.76 -18.83
N HIS A 131 -5.82 -2.79 -19.53
CA HIS A 131 -7.14 -2.77 -18.91
C HIS A 131 -7.40 -4.00 -18.02
N LEU A 132 -6.79 -5.15 -18.33
CA LEU A 132 -6.98 -6.38 -17.56
C LEU A 132 -6.33 -6.26 -16.17
N SER A 133 -5.06 -5.83 -16.11
CA SER A 133 -4.40 -5.58 -14.81
C SER A 133 -5.12 -4.49 -14.03
N ALA A 134 -5.48 -3.38 -14.68
CA ALA A 134 -6.20 -2.28 -14.06
C ALA A 134 -7.55 -2.74 -13.46
N ALA A 135 -8.33 -3.52 -14.23
CA ALA A 135 -9.60 -4.08 -13.79
C ALA A 135 -9.42 -4.96 -12.56
N ARG A 136 -8.43 -5.88 -12.55
CA ARG A 136 -8.20 -6.75 -11.39
C ARG A 136 -7.74 -5.99 -10.15
N MET A 137 -6.93 -4.95 -10.30
CA MET A 137 -6.57 -4.07 -9.19
C MET A 137 -7.80 -3.34 -8.63
N LEU A 138 -8.66 -2.84 -9.50
CA LEU A 138 -9.93 -2.21 -9.12
C LEU A 138 -10.90 -3.18 -8.44
N VAL A 139 -10.95 -4.45 -8.86
CA VAL A 139 -11.73 -5.50 -8.17
C VAL A 139 -11.19 -5.73 -6.76
N ARG A 140 -9.86 -5.81 -6.59
CA ARG A 140 -9.24 -5.94 -5.27
C ARG A 140 -9.59 -4.77 -4.33
N VAL A 141 -9.54 -3.55 -4.86
CA VAL A 141 -9.94 -2.33 -4.13
C VAL A 141 -11.44 -2.35 -3.82
N ALA A 142 -12.29 -2.70 -4.79
CA ALA A 142 -13.75 -2.75 -4.63
C ALA A 142 -14.21 -3.82 -3.62
N ARG A 143 -13.50 -4.94 -3.49
CA ARG A 143 -13.74 -5.92 -2.40
C ARG A 143 -13.44 -5.33 -1.02
N ASN A 144 -12.60 -4.31 -0.94
CA ASN A 144 -12.20 -3.63 0.29
C ASN A 144 -12.74 -2.19 0.35
N ILE A 145 -13.88 -1.93 -0.28
CA ILE A 145 -14.40 -0.56 -0.51
C ILE A 145 -14.71 0.21 0.78
N SER A 146 -14.94 -0.48 1.89
CA SER A 146 -15.11 0.13 3.22
C SER A 146 -13.88 0.92 3.68
N LYS A 147 -12.69 0.63 3.13
CA LYS A 147 -11.44 1.37 3.38
C LYS A 147 -11.28 2.61 2.48
N PHE A 148 -12.24 2.89 1.59
CA PHE A 148 -12.24 4.00 0.63
C PHE A 148 -13.58 4.77 0.65
N PRO A 149 -14.04 5.28 1.82
CA PRO A 149 -15.40 5.79 1.99
C PRO A 149 -15.73 7.02 1.14
N MET A 150 -14.76 7.92 0.89
CA MET A 150 -14.98 9.14 0.10
C MET A 150 -15.18 8.89 -1.40
N HIS A 151 -14.64 7.79 -1.93
CA HIS A 151 -14.59 7.54 -3.36
C HIS A 151 -15.28 6.23 -3.77
N VAL A 152 -16.23 5.74 -2.97
CA VAL A 152 -16.97 4.50 -3.23
C VAL A 152 -17.56 4.48 -4.66
N VAL A 153 -18.36 5.48 -5.00
CA VAL A 153 -19.06 5.53 -6.30
C VAL A 153 -18.07 5.70 -7.47
N PRO A 154 -17.10 6.64 -7.43
CA PRO A 154 -16.07 6.75 -8.49
C PRO A 154 -15.23 5.48 -8.69
N ILE A 155 -14.79 4.83 -7.60
CA ILE A 155 -13.97 3.62 -7.66
C ILE A 155 -14.76 2.50 -8.30
N VAL A 156 -15.94 2.17 -7.77
CA VAL A 156 -16.76 1.06 -8.29
C VAL A 156 -17.21 1.34 -9.73
N THR A 157 -17.49 2.60 -10.09
CA THR A 157 -17.80 2.97 -11.47
C THR A 157 -16.62 2.68 -12.40
N SER A 158 -15.41 3.04 -11.98
CA SER A 158 -14.19 2.73 -12.72
C SER A 158 -13.96 1.22 -12.81
N THR A 159 -14.24 0.47 -11.73
CA THR A 159 -14.18 -1.00 -11.73
C THR A 159 -15.07 -1.59 -12.82
N VAL A 160 -16.33 -1.14 -12.93
CA VAL A 160 -17.24 -1.64 -13.97
C VAL A 160 -16.73 -1.32 -15.37
N ILE A 161 -16.25 -0.10 -15.60
CA ILE A 161 -15.77 0.34 -16.91
C ILE A 161 -14.54 -0.46 -17.35
N GLU A 162 -13.54 -0.60 -16.47
CA GLU A 162 -12.32 -1.34 -16.79
C GLU A 162 -12.60 -2.85 -16.91
N CYS A 163 -13.44 -3.44 -16.06
CA CYS A 163 -13.88 -4.84 -16.22
C CYS A 163 -14.57 -5.07 -17.56
N HIS A 164 -15.46 -4.16 -17.97
CA HIS A 164 -16.13 -4.26 -19.27
C HIS A 164 -15.16 -4.13 -20.45
N ARG A 165 -14.15 -3.24 -20.36
CA ARG A 165 -13.09 -3.10 -21.38
C ARG A 165 -12.18 -4.32 -21.46
N ALA A 166 -11.90 -4.94 -20.32
CA ALA A 166 -11.07 -6.14 -20.21
C ALA A 166 -11.82 -7.44 -20.58
N GLY A 167 -13.12 -7.36 -20.88
CA GLY A 167 -13.95 -8.54 -21.19
C GLY A 167 -14.45 -9.33 -19.97
N LEU A 168 -14.24 -8.82 -18.76
CA LEU A 168 -14.73 -9.40 -17.50
C LEU A 168 -16.20 -9.00 -17.26
N ARG A 169 -17.12 -9.59 -18.04
CA ARG A 169 -18.55 -9.25 -18.04
C ARG A 169 -19.28 -9.66 -16.77
N GLY A 170 -18.90 -10.77 -16.13
CA GLY A 170 -19.46 -11.24 -14.86
C GLY A 170 -19.18 -10.25 -13.74
N MET A 171 -17.90 -9.93 -13.52
CA MET A 171 -17.48 -8.91 -12.54
C MET A 171 -18.09 -7.54 -12.86
N ALA A 172 -18.12 -7.13 -14.13
CA ALA A 172 -18.73 -5.86 -14.53
C ALA A 172 -20.22 -5.82 -14.17
N PHE A 173 -20.97 -6.91 -14.40
CA PHE A 173 -22.37 -7.02 -14.03
C PHE A 173 -22.59 -6.97 -12.53
N GLU A 174 -21.76 -7.66 -11.74
CA GLU A 174 -21.86 -7.68 -10.27
C GLU A 174 -21.72 -6.27 -9.68
N TYR A 175 -20.64 -5.56 -10.02
CA TYR A 175 -20.40 -4.21 -9.53
C TYR A 175 -21.37 -3.17 -10.12
N ALA A 176 -21.83 -3.36 -11.36
CA ALA A 176 -22.89 -2.51 -11.93
C ALA A 176 -24.20 -2.68 -11.15
N SER A 177 -24.55 -3.91 -10.78
CA SER A 177 -25.73 -4.22 -9.97
C SER A 177 -25.64 -3.59 -8.57
N MET A 178 -24.44 -3.60 -7.97
CA MET A 178 -24.17 -2.88 -6.72
C MET A 178 -24.43 -1.37 -6.87
N LEU A 179 -23.93 -0.74 -7.93
CA LEU A 179 -24.12 0.70 -8.18
C LEU A 179 -25.57 1.10 -8.51
N MET A 180 -26.39 0.18 -9.01
CA MET A 180 -27.80 0.43 -9.29
C MET A 180 -28.68 0.46 -8.03
N ARG A 181 -28.15 0.05 -6.87
CA ARG A 181 -28.89 0.15 -5.61
C ARG A 181 -29.18 1.63 -5.26
N PRO A 182 -30.30 1.94 -4.59
CA PRO A 182 -30.76 3.32 -4.37
C PRO A 182 -29.73 4.23 -3.68
N GLU A 183 -28.89 3.66 -2.81
CA GLU A 183 -27.90 4.39 -2.00
C GLU A 183 -26.79 5.01 -2.86
N TYR A 184 -26.39 4.32 -3.92
CA TYR A 184 -25.30 4.73 -4.82
C TYR A 184 -25.82 5.39 -6.10
N ARG A 185 -27.01 4.98 -6.56
CA ARG A 185 -27.60 5.40 -7.83
C ARG A 185 -27.88 6.90 -7.91
N SER A 186 -28.16 7.55 -6.78
CA SER A 186 -28.39 9.00 -6.68
C SER A 186 -27.11 9.82 -6.86
N GLN A 187 -25.94 9.25 -6.55
CA GLN A 187 -24.63 9.90 -6.64
C GLN A 187 -23.97 9.71 -8.02
N LEU A 188 -24.54 8.87 -8.88
CA LEU A 188 -24.06 8.64 -10.24
C LEU A 188 -24.47 9.77 -11.18
N GLN A 189 -23.56 10.17 -12.05
CA GLN A 189 -23.88 11.05 -13.18
C GLN A 189 -24.74 10.30 -14.21
N ASP A 190 -25.66 11.01 -14.86
CA ASP A 190 -26.63 10.42 -15.81
C ASP A 190 -25.98 9.69 -16.99
N THR A 191 -24.79 10.16 -17.42
CA THR A 191 -24.00 9.55 -18.49
C THR A 191 -23.58 8.11 -18.13
N TYR A 192 -23.08 7.89 -16.91
CA TYR A 192 -22.69 6.58 -16.43
C TYR A 192 -23.89 5.72 -16.05
N LYS A 193 -24.93 6.34 -15.48
CA LYS A 193 -26.17 5.64 -15.10
C LYS A 193 -26.80 4.88 -16.27
N ARG A 194 -26.93 5.52 -17.44
CA ARG A 194 -27.46 4.86 -18.66
C ARG A 194 -26.60 3.68 -19.12
N LYS A 195 -25.27 3.83 -19.06
CA LYS A 195 -24.33 2.76 -19.44
C LYS A 195 -24.43 1.58 -18.49
N LEU A 196 -24.45 1.83 -17.18
CA LEU A 196 -24.56 0.79 -16.16
C LEU A 196 -25.91 0.06 -16.23
N GLU A 197 -27.01 0.79 -16.46
CA GLU A 197 -28.32 0.19 -16.70
C GLU A 197 -28.32 -0.74 -17.92
N ALA A 198 -27.65 -0.35 -19.00
CA ALA A 198 -27.54 -1.19 -20.19
C ALA A 198 -26.80 -2.50 -19.89
N ILE A 199 -25.71 -2.44 -19.12
CA ILE A 199 -24.95 -3.62 -18.67
C ILE A 199 -25.83 -4.53 -17.80
N VAL A 200 -26.60 -3.96 -16.86
CA VAL A 200 -27.46 -4.75 -15.96
C VAL A 200 -28.67 -5.35 -16.69
N ARG A 201 -29.27 -4.62 -17.64
CA ARG A 201 -30.44 -5.10 -18.42
C ARG A 201 -30.09 -6.14 -19.47
N LYS A 202 -28.90 -6.04 -20.08
CA LYS A 202 -28.41 -6.97 -21.11
C LYS A 202 -27.04 -7.51 -20.70
N PRO A 203 -27.00 -8.41 -19.69
CA PRO A 203 -25.73 -8.91 -19.17
C PRO A 203 -24.92 -9.74 -20.18
N GLY A 204 -25.55 -10.27 -21.23
CA GLY A 204 -24.90 -11.21 -22.15
C GLY A 204 -24.40 -12.46 -21.42
N ASP A 205 -23.32 -13.06 -21.94
CA ASP A 205 -22.60 -14.12 -21.24
C ASP A 205 -21.84 -13.53 -20.04
N LYS A 206 -22.11 -14.07 -18.85
CA LYS A 206 -21.51 -13.66 -17.57
C LYS A 206 -20.31 -14.53 -17.19
N THR A 207 -19.91 -15.45 -18.06
CA THR A 207 -18.73 -16.28 -17.84
C THR A 207 -17.49 -15.43 -18.04
N ASP A 208 -16.82 -15.09 -16.95
CA ASP A 208 -15.50 -14.48 -17.01
C ASP A 208 -14.46 -15.55 -17.31
N ALA A 209 -13.46 -15.20 -18.12
CA ALA A 209 -12.33 -16.09 -18.33
C ALA A 209 -11.60 -16.31 -17.00
N ASP A 210 -11.28 -17.57 -16.70
CA ASP A 210 -10.52 -17.92 -15.51
C ASP A 210 -9.19 -17.17 -15.47
N GLU A 211 -8.79 -16.82 -14.25
CA GLU A 211 -7.52 -16.16 -14.05
C GLU A 211 -6.36 -17.12 -14.36
N PRO A 212 -5.38 -16.72 -15.18
CA PRO A 212 -4.19 -17.53 -15.41
C PRO A 212 -3.52 -17.87 -14.09
N GLU A 213 -3.14 -19.14 -13.93
CA GLU A 213 -2.42 -19.60 -12.75
C GLU A 213 -0.93 -19.69 -13.05
N THR A 214 -0.12 -19.07 -12.20
CA THR A 214 1.34 -19.12 -12.29
C THR A 214 1.93 -19.75 -11.03
N PRO A 215 3.16 -20.30 -11.09
CA PRO A 215 3.77 -20.94 -9.94
C PRO A 215 3.97 -19.98 -8.77
N SER A 216 3.73 -20.46 -7.55
CA SER A 216 4.07 -19.73 -6.33
C SER A 216 5.59 -19.59 -6.19
N PRO A 217 6.10 -18.44 -5.70
CA PRO A 217 7.54 -18.28 -5.45
C PRO A 217 8.05 -19.10 -4.26
N TYR A 218 7.17 -19.69 -3.45
CA TYR A 218 7.54 -20.54 -2.31
C TYR A 218 7.44 -22.04 -2.60
N ASP A 219 6.57 -22.43 -3.53
CA ASP A 219 6.35 -23.83 -3.91
C ASP A 219 6.13 -23.92 -5.43
N PRO A 220 7.09 -24.46 -6.19
CA PRO A 220 6.97 -24.62 -7.64
C PRO A 220 5.79 -25.48 -8.10
N ASN A 221 5.29 -26.37 -7.24
CA ASN A 221 4.17 -27.26 -7.55
C ASN A 221 2.80 -26.61 -7.28
N ALA A 222 2.78 -25.53 -6.49
CA ALA A 222 1.57 -24.77 -6.22
C ALA A 222 1.30 -23.77 -7.35
N ARG A 223 0.18 -23.96 -8.05
CA ARG A 223 -0.35 -23.01 -9.03
C ARG A 223 -1.33 -22.07 -8.32
N VAL A 224 -1.15 -20.77 -8.53
CA VAL A 224 -1.92 -19.73 -7.84
C VAL A 224 -2.43 -18.74 -8.90
N PRO A 225 -3.70 -18.29 -8.82
CA PRO A 225 -4.20 -17.21 -9.66
C PRO A 225 -3.34 -15.96 -9.50
N GLU A 226 -2.99 -15.29 -10.60
CA GLU A 226 -2.05 -14.15 -10.64
C GLU A 226 -2.30 -13.02 -9.62
N THR A 227 -3.54 -12.80 -9.16
CA THR A 227 -3.86 -11.74 -8.19
C THR A 227 -3.97 -12.20 -6.75
N VAL A 228 -3.87 -13.50 -6.49
CA VAL A 228 -3.90 -14.09 -5.16
C VAL A 228 -2.51 -13.98 -4.52
N LEU A 229 -2.46 -13.33 -3.36
CA LEU A 229 -1.20 -13.04 -2.66
C LEU A 229 -0.98 -13.94 -1.44
N GLU A 230 -1.57 -15.13 -1.43
CA GLU A 230 -1.38 -16.13 -0.37
C GLU A 230 -1.09 -17.48 -1.02
N CYS A 231 -0.04 -18.14 -0.55
CA CYS A 231 0.34 -19.45 -1.08
C CYS A 231 -0.59 -20.54 -0.53
N PRO A 232 -1.23 -21.36 -1.38
CA PRO A 232 -2.16 -22.40 -0.93
C PRO A 232 -1.46 -23.50 -0.12
N SER A 233 -0.22 -23.86 -0.47
CA SER A 233 0.55 -24.88 0.25
C SER A 233 1.07 -24.38 1.59
N THR A 234 1.63 -23.17 1.63
CA THR A 234 2.38 -22.69 2.80
C THR A 234 1.62 -21.69 3.67
N ARG A 235 0.47 -21.18 3.19
CA ARG A 235 -0.32 -20.08 3.81
C ARG A 235 0.47 -18.81 4.11
N ASN A 236 1.61 -18.65 3.44
CA ASN A 236 2.45 -17.47 3.59
C ASN A 236 2.02 -16.39 2.60
N PRO A 237 2.09 -15.10 2.99
CA PRO A 237 1.82 -14.00 2.07
C PRO A 237 2.89 -13.96 0.99
N ILE A 238 2.44 -13.96 -0.27
CA ILE A 238 3.29 -13.88 -1.45
C ILE A 238 3.57 -12.40 -1.76
N PRO A 239 4.83 -11.99 -2.04
CA PRO A 239 5.11 -10.64 -2.47
C PRO A 239 4.42 -10.33 -3.80
N TYR A 240 3.99 -9.08 -3.95
CA TYR A 240 3.33 -8.60 -5.17
C TYR A 240 4.29 -7.76 -6.00
N CYS A 241 4.12 -7.82 -7.31
CA CYS A 241 4.81 -7.00 -8.29
C CYS A 241 4.33 -5.55 -8.17
N VAL A 242 5.26 -4.62 -7.96
CA VAL A 242 4.91 -3.19 -7.90
C VAL A 242 4.51 -2.58 -9.23
N ALA A 243 4.65 -3.28 -10.36
CA ALA A 243 4.22 -2.77 -11.66
C ALA A 243 2.78 -3.20 -12.02
N THR A 244 2.39 -4.42 -11.64
CA THR A 244 1.11 -5.03 -12.06
C THR A 244 0.16 -5.30 -10.89
N GLY A 245 0.68 -5.31 -9.66
CA GLY A 245 -0.03 -5.72 -8.45
C GLY A 245 -0.36 -7.22 -8.35
N ARG A 246 0.08 -8.02 -9.31
CA ARG A 246 0.00 -9.50 -9.32
C ARG A 246 1.07 -10.11 -8.41
N HIS A 247 0.98 -11.38 -8.03
CA HIS A 247 2.09 -12.03 -7.34
C HIS A 247 3.32 -12.17 -8.25
N ILE A 248 4.49 -12.27 -7.64
CA ILE A 248 5.75 -12.40 -8.38
C ILE A 248 6.01 -13.84 -8.84
N VAL A 249 6.68 -13.98 -9.97
CA VAL A 249 7.19 -15.25 -10.48
C VAL A 249 8.70 -15.18 -10.51
N LEU A 250 9.37 -16.24 -10.05
CA LEU A 250 10.84 -16.26 -9.90
C LEU A 250 11.59 -16.05 -11.22
N SER A 251 11.04 -16.53 -12.33
CA SER A 251 11.65 -16.45 -13.66
C SER A 251 11.64 -15.04 -14.28
N ASP A 252 10.81 -14.14 -13.77
CA ASP A 252 10.70 -12.76 -14.26
C ASP A 252 10.82 -11.76 -13.11
N LEU A 253 11.58 -12.08 -12.06
CA LEU A 253 11.74 -11.20 -10.91
C LEU A 253 12.79 -10.09 -11.19
N THR A 254 12.49 -8.88 -10.73
CA THR A 254 13.45 -7.79 -10.57
C THR A 254 13.14 -7.02 -9.29
N LEU A 255 14.10 -6.25 -8.78
CA LEU A 255 13.88 -5.33 -7.67
C LEU A 255 14.02 -3.90 -8.18
N CYS A 256 13.19 -3.00 -7.68
CA CYS A 256 13.37 -1.57 -7.93
C CYS A 256 14.73 -1.13 -7.35
N PRO A 257 15.62 -0.48 -8.14
CA PRO A 257 16.95 -0.07 -7.67
C PRO A 257 16.88 0.99 -6.56
N SER A 258 15.77 1.73 -6.48
CA SER A 258 15.56 2.81 -5.52
C SER A 258 14.97 2.35 -4.18
N CYS A 259 14.02 1.42 -4.21
CA CYS A 259 13.27 1.01 -3.01
C CYS A 259 13.35 -0.48 -2.68
N SER A 260 14.01 -1.27 -3.52
CA SER A 260 14.19 -2.73 -3.36
C SER A 260 12.88 -3.53 -3.29
N PHE A 261 11.74 -2.93 -3.68
CA PHE A 261 10.49 -3.65 -3.81
C PHE A 261 10.50 -4.55 -5.05
N PRO A 262 9.84 -5.72 -4.99
CA PRO A 262 9.85 -6.67 -6.08
C PRO A 262 8.90 -6.27 -7.21
N ALA A 263 9.31 -6.53 -8.44
CA ALA A 263 8.52 -6.32 -9.64
C ALA A 263 8.75 -7.45 -10.65
N SER A 264 7.84 -7.59 -11.60
CA SER A 264 8.04 -8.42 -12.78
C SER A 264 8.91 -7.63 -13.76
N PHE A 265 10.07 -8.15 -14.14
CA PHE A 265 11.02 -7.46 -15.02
C PHE A 265 10.38 -7.00 -16.32
N SER A 266 9.62 -7.87 -16.98
CA SER A 266 8.94 -7.55 -18.23
C SER A 266 7.92 -6.41 -18.11
N ALA A 267 7.15 -6.38 -17.02
CA ALA A 267 6.13 -5.36 -16.79
C ALA A 267 6.71 -4.06 -16.24
N PHE A 268 7.71 -4.16 -15.35
CA PHE A 268 8.37 -3.01 -14.76
C PHE A 268 9.15 -2.21 -15.80
N THR A 269 9.84 -2.88 -16.72
CA THR A 269 10.54 -2.22 -17.84
C THR A 269 9.58 -1.39 -18.69
N LYS A 270 8.44 -1.97 -19.11
CA LYS A 270 7.39 -1.24 -19.87
C LYS A 270 6.80 -0.07 -19.10
N LEU A 271 6.60 -0.23 -17.78
CA LEU A 271 6.06 0.83 -16.95
C LEU A 271 7.06 1.98 -16.80
N ILE A 272 8.35 1.70 -16.62
CA ILE A 272 9.39 2.72 -16.55
C ILE A 272 9.60 3.40 -17.92
N GLU A 273 9.48 2.68 -19.04
CA GLU A 273 9.54 3.27 -20.39
C GLU A 273 8.43 4.31 -20.64
N SER A 274 7.26 4.13 -20.02
CA SER A 274 6.10 5.00 -20.23
C SER A 274 5.95 6.12 -19.19
N GLU A 275 6.25 5.84 -17.91
CA GLU A 275 6.09 6.80 -16.80
C GLU A 275 7.42 7.38 -16.29
N GLY A 276 8.55 6.69 -16.50
CA GLY A 276 9.88 7.10 -16.01
C GLY A 276 10.10 6.97 -14.50
N VAL A 277 9.06 6.64 -13.73
CA VAL A 277 9.09 6.61 -12.26
C VAL A 277 8.56 5.30 -11.70
N CYS A 278 9.12 4.86 -10.57
CA CYS A 278 8.59 3.72 -9.84
C CYS A 278 7.27 4.07 -9.14
N PRO A 279 6.18 3.31 -9.32
CA PRO A 279 4.87 3.62 -8.74
C PRO A 279 4.78 3.33 -7.23
N MET A 280 5.81 2.69 -6.65
CA MET A 280 5.89 2.43 -5.21
C MET A 280 6.61 3.56 -4.46
N CYS A 281 7.75 4.04 -4.97
CA CYS A 281 8.54 5.07 -4.27
C CYS A 281 8.51 6.44 -4.95
N SER A 282 7.86 6.57 -6.11
CA SER A 282 7.80 7.79 -6.93
C SER A 282 9.17 8.36 -7.34
N GLN A 283 10.24 7.58 -7.25
CA GLN A 283 11.57 7.98 -7.71
C GLN A 283 11.76 7.63 -9.17
N GLU A 284 12.51 8.47 -9.88
CA GLU A 284 12.96 8.20 -11.25
C GLU A 284 13.86 6.98 -11.27
N VAL A 285 13.58 6.06 -12.19
CA VAL A 285 14.38 4.85 -12.36
C VAL A 285 14.90 4.82 -13.79
N PRO A 286 16.23 4.88 -14.00
CA PRO A 286 16.78 4.72 -15.34
C PRO A 286 16.65 3.25 -15.77
N LEU A 287 16.19 3.03 -17.00
CA LEU A 287 15.97 1.69 -17.57
C LEU A 287 17.22 0.80 -17.50
N ALA A 288 18.41 1.39 -17.63
CA ALA A 288 19.68 0.68 -17.55
C ALA A 288 19.98 0.08 -16.17
N MET A 289 19.30 0.52 -15.11
CA MET A 289 19.45 -0.04 -13.76
C MET A 289 18.42 -1.14 -13.46
N VAL A 290 17.47 -1.41 -14.36
CA VAL A 290 16.50 -2.49 -14.21
C VAL A 290 17.13 -3.77 -14.74
N ASN A 291 17.52 -4.66 -13.84
CA ASN A 291 18.12 -5.95 -14.19
C ASN A 291 17.22 -7.09 -13.73
N ARG A 292 17.00 -8.07 -14.62
CA ARG A 292 16.33 -9.32 -14.24
C ARG A 292 17.23 -10.08 -13.27
N MET A 293 16.65 -10.57 -12.19
CA MET A 293 17.35 -11.42 -11.22
C MET A 293 17.48 -12.83 -11.78
N GLU A 294 18.64 -13.44 -11.55
CA GLU A 294 18.82 -14.86 -11.82
C GLU A 294 17.92 -15.69 -10.89
N GLU A 295 17.45 -16.84 -11.37
CA GLU A 295 16.47 -17.65 -10.63
C GLU A 295 17.02 -18.15 -9.28
N ALA A 296 18.33 -18.39 -9.19
CA ALA A 296 19.00 -18.76 -7.95
C ALA A 296 18.95 -17.63 -6.91
N ASP A 297 19.24 -16.40 -7.33
CA ASP A 297 19.19 -15.21 -6.47
C ASP A 297 17.75 -14.88 -6.06
N ALA A 298 16.80 -15.07 -6.99
CA ALA A 298 15.38 -14.92 -6.72
C ALA A 298 14.90 -15.90 -5.64
N LYS A 299 15.32 -17.17 -5.69
CA LYS A 299 15.03 -18.18 -4.66
C LYS A 299 15.66 -17.83 -3.31
N GLU A 300 16.90 -17.34 -3.31
CA GLU A 300 17.54 -16.91 -2.07
C GLU A 300 16.82 -15.71 -1.44
N TRP A 301 16.43 -14.75 -2.26
CA TRP A 301 15.68 -13.57 -1.84
C TRP A 301 14.32 -13.94 -1.24
N THR A 302 13.55 -14.82 -1.87
CA THR A 302 12.25 -15.28 -1.32
C THR A 302 12.42 -16.12 -0.05
N ALA A 303 13.48 -16.93 0.04
CA ALA A 303 13.81 -17.66 1.26
C ALA A 303 14.14 -16.74 2.44
N LYS A 304 14.81 -15.59 2.19
CA LYS A 304 15.07 -14.57 3.22
C LYS A 304 13.78 -13.95 3.77
N LEU A 305 12.74 -13.80 2.95
CA LEU A 305 11.44 -13.31 3.41
C LEU A 305 10.71 -14.29 4.33
N LEU A 306 10.92 -15.59 4.15
CA LEU A 306 10.34 -16.64 4.99
C LEU A 306 11.10 -16.85 6.30
N LYS A 307 12.42 -16.58 6.30
CA LYS A 307 13.23 -16.62 7.51
C LYS A 307 12.80 -15.47 8.42
N LYS A 308 11.97 -15.80 9.42
CA LYS A 308 11.69 -14.91 10.55
C LYS A 308 13.05 -14.39 11.06
N PRO A 309 13.26 -13.06 11.20
CA PRO A 309 14.40 -12.60 11.97
C PRO A 309 14.28 -13.27 13.34
N ALA A 310 15.33 -13.98 13.76
CA ALA A 310 15.42 -14.49 15.11
C ALA A 310 15.22 -13.31 16.06
N ASP A 311 14.48 -13.51 17.14
CA ASP A 311 14.47 -12.59 18.27
C ASP A 311 15.91 -12.39 18.74
N GLU A 312 16.57 -11.34 18.24
CA GLU A 312 17.76 -10.76 18.85
C GLU A 312 17.38 -9.68 19.88
N SER A 313 16.15 -9.71 20.40
CA SER A 313 15.78 -9.00 21.63
C SER A 313 15.80 -9.97 22.80
N GLY A 314 17.01 -10.33 23.24
CA GLY A 314 17.16 -11.27 24.35
C GLY A 314 18.59 -11.52 24.82
N LYS A 315 19.55 -10.62 24.61
CA LYS A 315 20.80 -10.62 25.39
C LYS A 315 21.32 -9.20 25.65
N SER A 316 21.53 -8.97 26.95
CA SER A 316 22.25 -7.89 27.64
C SER A 316 21.47 -6.61 27.90
#